data_AF-A0A0G4L4L4-F1
#
_entry.id   AF-A0A0G4L4L4-F1
#
_cell.length_a   1.000
_cell.length_b   1.000
_cell.length_c   1.000
_cell.angle_alpha   90.00
_cell.angle_beta   90.00
_cell.angle_gamma   90.00
#
_symmetry.space_group_name_H-M   'P 1'
#
loop_
_entity.id
_entity.type
_entity.pdbx_description
1 polymer ?
#
loop_
_entity_poly.entity_id
_entity_poly.type
_entity_poly.pdbx_seq_one_letter_code
_entity_poly.pdbx_strand_id
1 'polypeptide(L)'
;MIAGLYLGEIFRLVLVDVHENKPVGLFKDQDISALRKAYSLDSSFLSAIEEDPFENLSETQDLFVAKLNLNLNRAELEFVRRLAELVGTRAARLSACGVAAICKKKNYETCHVGADGSVFNKYPHFKERGALALREILDWPEKKNPTDEDPIEILAAEDGSGVGAALIAALTLKRVQQGNVAGILHPDNFK
;
A
#
# COMPACT_ATOMS: atom_id res chain seq x y z
N MET A 1 -7.95 2.42 6.29
CA MET A 1 -8.14 2.98 4.92
C MET A 1 -6.94 2.80 4.00
N ILE A 2 -5.69 2.77 4.49
CA ILE A 2 -4.47 2.64 3.64
C ILE A 2 -3.69 1.35 3.94
N ALA A 3 -3.66 0.91 5.20
CA ALA A 3 -2.83 -0.23 5.62
C ALA A 3 -3.19 -1.54 4.90
N GLY A 4 -2.14 -2.28 4.50
CA GLY A 4 -2.23 -3.54 3.73
C GLY A 4 -3.16 -4.58 4.34
N LEU A 5 -3.18 -4.68 5.67
CA LEU A 5 -4.05 -5.59 6.44
C LEU A 5 -5.52 -5.52 6.01
N TYR A 6 -6.01 -4.34 5.60
CA TYR A 6 -7.42 -4.11 5.30
C TYR A 6 -7.74 -4.12 3.80
N LEU A 7 -6.75 -4.19 2.91
CA LEU A 7 -7.01 -4.13 1.47
C LEU A 7 -7.79 -5.36 0.99
N GLY A 8 -7.36 -6.55 1.43
CA GLY A 8 -8.07 -7.81 1.17
C GLY A 8 -9.48 -7.84 1.75
N GLU A 9 -9.66 -7.28 2.95
CA GLU A 9 -10.98 -7.27 3.60
C GLU A 9 -11.96 -6.31 2.92
N ILE A 10 -11.50 -5.13 2.48
CA ILE A 10 -12.34 -4.22 1.68
C ILE A 10 -12.78 -4.90 0.39
N PHE A 11 -11.85 -5.56 -0.30
CA PHE A 11 -12.13 -6.31 -1.51
C PHE A 11 -13.16 -7.42 -1.27
N ARG A 12 -12.94 -8.26 -0.24
CA ARG A 12 -13.85 -9.35 0.15
C ARG A 12 -15.27 -8.84 0.44
N LEU A 13 -15.39 -7.75 1.20
CA LEU A 13 -16.68 -7.17 1.55
C LEU A 13 -17.46 -6.71 0.32
N VAL A 14 -16.78 -6.12 -0.67
CA VAL A 14 -17.42 -5.75 -1.94
C VAL A 14 -17.89 -6.98 -2.70
N LEU A 15 -17.08 -8.05 -2.78
CA LEU A 15 -17.51 -9.29 -3.44
C LEU A 15 -18.77 -9.90 -2.80
N VAL A 16 -18.81 -9.94 -1.46
CA VAL A 16 -19.99 -10.44 -0.72
C VAL A 16 -21.20 -9.53 -0.95
N ASP A 17 -21.05 -8.20 -0.87
CA ASP A 17 -22.16 -7.27 -1.13
C ASP A 17 -22.70 -7.39 -2.55
N VAL A 18 -21.84 -7.56 -3.55
CA VAL A 18 -22.26 -7.70 -4.94
C VAL A 18 -22.96 -9.04 -5.18
N HIS A 19 -22.48 -10.13 -4.58
CA HIS A 19 -23.15 -11.43 -4.66
C HIS A 19 -24.53 -11.42 -3.99
N GLU A 20 -24.64 -10.87 -2.77
CA GLU A 20 -25.85 -10.99 -1.96
C GLU A 20 -26.91 -9.91 -2.23
N ASN A 21 -26.48 -8.68 -2.57
CA ASN A 21 -27.36 -7.51 -2.56
C ASN A 21 -27.52 -6.80 -3.90
N LYS A 22 -26.79 -7.19 -4.97
CA LYS A 22 -26.84 -6.48 -6.26
C LYS A 22 -27.50 -7.32 -7.36
N PRO A 23 -28.34 -6.70 -8.24
CA PRO A 23 -29.02 -7.42 -9.32
C PRO A 23 -28.09 -8.10 -10.33
N VAL A 24 -26.88 -7.56 -10.53
CA VAL A 24 -25.88 -8.15 -11.43
C VAL A 24 -25.46 -9.54 -10.95
N GLY A 25 -25.38 -9.73 -9.62
CA GLY A 25 -24.84 -10.93 -8.99
C GLY A 25 -23.38 -11.21 -9.37
N LEU A 26 -22.68 -11.94 -8.51
CA LEU A 26 -21.41 -12.61 -8.84
C LEU A 26 -21.55 -14.07 -8.42
N PHE A 27 -20.74 -14.97 -8.96
CA PHE A 27 -20.62 -16.37 -8.52
C PHE A 27 -21.97 -17.08 -8.41
N LYS A 28 -22.84 -16.87 -9.42
CA LYS A 28 -24.19 -17.42 -9.41
C LYS A 28 -24.14 -18.95 -9.28
N ASP A 29 -24.98 -19.48 -8.40
CA ASP A 29 -25.10 -20.92 -8.12
C ASP A 29 -23.81 -21.58 -7.55
N GLN A 30 -22.86 -20.78 -7.02
CA GLN A 30 -21.64 -21.26 -6.37
C GLN A 30 -21.65 -21.03 -4.85
N ASP A 31 -20.91 -21.86 -4.11
CA ASP A 31 -20.76 -21.70 -2.65
C ASP A 31 -19.70 -20.64 -2.30
N ILE A 32 -20.16 -19.51 -1.76
CA ILE A 32 -19.31 -18.41 -1.30
C ILE A 32 -18.97 -18.47 0.20
N SER A 33 -19.18 -19.62 0.88
CA SER A 33 -18.91 -19.78 2.31
C SER A 33 -17.50 -19.32 2.72
N ALA A 34 -16.48 -19.62 1.90
CA ALA A 34 -15.10 -19.18 2.11
C ALA A 34 -14.94 -17.65 2.11
N LEU A 35 -15.71 -16.94 1.26
CA LEU A 35 -15.72 -15.47 1.21
C LEU A 35 -16.42 -14.84 2.40
N ARG A 36 -17.33 -15.54 3.10
CA ARG A 36 -18.03 -14.98 4.28
C ARG A 36 -17.15 -14.91 5.52
N LYS A 37 -16.06 -15.66 5.56
CA LYS A 37 -15.09 -15.59 6.65
C LYS A 37 -14.32 -14.27 6.59
N ALA A 38 -14.48 -13.42 7.61
CA ALA A 38 -13.75 -12.16 7.72
C ALA A 38 -12.23 -12.39 7.67
N TYR A 39 -11.52 -11.49 6.99
CA TYR A 39 -10.07 -11.53 6.79
C TYR A 39 -9.57 -12.84 6.14
N SER A 40 -10.41 -13.53 5.36
CA SER A 40 -9.98 -14.67 4.55
C SER A 40 -9.08 -14.26 3.38
N LEU A 41 -9.15 -12.99 2.97
CA LEU A 41 -8.32 -12.40 1.92
C LEU A 41 -7.43 -11.31 2.52
N ASP A 42 -6.14 -11.39 2.18
CA ASP A 42 -5.09 -10.43 2.53
C ASP A 42 -4.65 -9.63 1.30
N SER A 43 -3.78 -8.64 1.47
CA SER A 43 -3.31 -7.80 0.36
C SER A 43 -2.51 -8.57 -0.69
N SER A 44 -1.93 -9.72 -0.34
CA SER A 44 -1.21 -10.57 -1.31
C SER A 44 -2.15 -11.15 -2.37
N PHE A 45 -3.41 -11.39 -2.03
CA PHE A 45 -4.42 -11.86 -2.98
C PHE A 45 -4.67 -10.82 -4.08
N LEU A 46 -4.78 -9.53 -3.72
CA LEU A 46 -4.97 -8.46 -4.68
C LEU A 46 -3.70 -8.21 -5.52
N SER A 47 -2.53 -8.32 -4.88
CA SER A 47 -1.23 -8.25 -5.57
C SER A 47 -1.18 -9.26 -6.72
N ALA A 48 -1.48 -10.52 -6.43
CA ALA A 48 -1.48 -11.59 -7.43
C ALA A 48 -2.48 -11.34 -8.56
N ILE A 49 -3.67 -10.81 -8.26
CA ILE A 49 -4.66 -10.44 -9.30
C ILE A 49 -4.12 -9.34 -10.22
N GLU A 50 -3.45 -8.34 -9.66
CA GLU A 50 -2.88 -7.24 -10.45
C GLU A 50 -1.61 -7.65 -11.23
N GLU A 51 -0.88 -8.66 -10.74
CA GLU A 51 0.31 -9.22 -11.39
C GLU A 51 0.00 -10.20 -12.53
N ASP A 52 -1.24 -10.71 -12.61
CA ASP A 52 -1.67 -11.61 -13.68
C ASP A 52 -1.38 -10.98 -15.05
N PRO A 53 -0.47 -11.57 -15.85
CA PRO A 53 0.00 -10.99 -17.10
C PRO A 53 -0.90 -11.36 -18.29
N PHE A 54 -1.86 -12.27 -18.11
CA PHE A 54 -2.62 -12.84 -19.21
C PHE A 54 -3.93 -12.07 -19.45
N GLU A 55 -4.25 -11.83 -20.73
CA GLU A 55 -5.49 -11.12 -21.12
C GLU A 55 -6.76 -11.86 -20.67
N ASN A 56 -6.70 -13.20 -20.61
CA ASN A 56 -7.80 -14.03 -20.15
C ASN A 56 -7.85 -14.20 -18.62
N LEU A 57 -6.92 -13.57 -17.88
CA LEU A 57 -6.84 -13.61 -16.41
C LEU A 57 -6.80 -15.04 -15.84
N SER A 58 -6.02 -15.93 -16.47
CA SER A 58 -5.95 -17.33 -16.07
C SER A 58 -5.32 -17.56 -14.70
N GLU A 59 -4.33 -16.77 -14.29
CA GLU A 59 -3.74 -16.91 -12.94
C GLU A 59 -4.72 -16.45 -11.87
N THR A 60 -5.50 -15.40 -12.16
CA THR A 60 -6.60 -14.95 -11.32
C THR A 60 -7.65 -16.05 -11.18
N GLN A 61 -8.04 -16.70 -12.28
CA GLN A 61 -8.95 -17.85 -12.23
C GLN A 61 -8.43 -18.95 -11.31
N ASP A 62 -7.18 -19.38 -11.50
CA ASP A 62 -6.56 -20.45 -10.70
C ASP A 62 -6.48 -20.06 -9.21
N LEU A 63 -6.19 -18.79 -8.92
CA LEU A 63 -6.14 -18.25 -7.57
C LEU A 63 -7.51 -18.31 -6.87
N PHE A 64 -8.59 -17.95 -7.56
CA PHE A 64 -9.95 -18.04 -7.03
C PHE A 64 -10.39 -19.50 -6.82
N VAL A 65 -10.06 -20.40 -7.74
CA VAL A 65 -10.34 -21.84 -7.59
C VAL A 65 -9.58 -22.41 -6.39
N ALA A 66 -8.27 -22.14 -6.30
CA ALA A 66 -7.43 -22.70 -5.25
C ALA A 66 -7.78 -22.19 -3.83
N LYS A 67 -8.06 -20.89 -3.68
CA LYS A 67 -8.28 -20.28 -2.35
C LYS A 67 -9.75 -20.28 -1.92
N LEU A 68 -10.68 -20.18 -2.87
CA LEU A 68 -12.10 -19.97 -2.59
C LEU A 68 -13.01 -21.05 -3.18
N ASN A 69 -12.48 -21.96 -4.00
CA ASN A 69 -13.27 -22.94 -4.75
C ASN A 69 -14.35 -22.29 -5.63
N LEU A 70 -14.03 -21.13 -6.21
CA LEU A 70 -14.92 -20.38 -7.11
C LEU A 70 -14.38 -20.40 -8.54
N ASN A 71 -15.24 -20.76 -9.49
CA ASN A 71 -14.97 -20.68 -10.92
C ASN A 71 -15.59 -19.41 -11.48
N LEU A 72 -14.76 -18.48 -11.94
CA LEU A 72 -15.25 -17.22 -12.48
C LEU A 72 -15.49 -17.32 -13.98
N ASN A 73 -16.48 -16.57 -14.47
CA ASN A 73 -16.61 -16.27 -15.89
C ASN A 73 -15.77 -15.03 -16.25
N ARG A 74 -15.62 -14.75 -17.55
CA ARG A 74 -14.79 -13.64 -18.04
C ARG A 74 -15.17 -12.28 -17.44
N ALA A 75 -16.47 -11.96 -17.36
CA ALA A 75 -16.92 -10.68 -16.83
C ALA A 75 -16.62 -10.56 -15.32
N GLU A 76 -16.70 -11.66 -14.57
CA GLU A 76 -16.32 -11.71 -13.16
C GLU A 76 -14.81 -11.54 -12.97
N LEU A 77 -13.99 -12.18 -13.82
CA LEU A 77 -12.54 -12.00 -13.81
C LEU A 77 -12.15 -10.54 -14.06
N GLU A 78 -12.73 -9.91 -15.09
CA GLU A 78 -12.51 -8.49 -15.39
C GLU A 78 -12.98 -7.59 -14.24
N PHE A 79 -14.11 -7.92 -13.61
CA PHE A 79 -14.62 -7.21 -12.43
C PHE A 79 -13.65 -7.28 -11.24
N VAL A 80 -13.18 -8.48 -10.88
CA VAL A 80 -12.29 -8.66 -9.72
C VAL A 80 -10.93 -8.01 -9.95
N ARG A 81 -10.41 -8.07 -11.19
CA ARG A 81 -9.20 -7.34 -11.59
C ARG A 81 -9.37 -5.84 -11.39
N ARG A 82 -10.47 -5.30 -11.93
CA ARG A 82 -10.75 -3.86 -11.81
C ARG A 82 -10.94 -3.42 -10.36
N LEU A 83 -11.60 -4.25 -9.54
CA LEU A 83 -11.79 -3.97 -8.13
C LEU A 83 -10.46 -3.94 -7.37
N ALA A 84 -9.54 -4.88 -7.63
CA ALA A 84 -8.22 -4.90 -7.01
C ALA A 84 -7.45 -3.60 -7.33
N GLU A 85 -7.41 -3.20 -8.60
CA GLU A 85 -6.78 -1.95 -9.05
C GLU A 85 -7.36 -0.72 -8.34
N LEU A 86 -8.68 -0.63 -8.18
CA LEU A 86 -9.34 0.48 -7.50
C LEU A 86 -8.96 0.55 -6.02
N VAL A 87 -8.92 -0.60 -5.36
CA VAL A 87 -8.54 -0.70 -3.94
C VAL A 87 -7.08 -0.27 -3.73
N GLY A 88 -6.17 -0.79 -4.56
CA GLY A 88 -4.75 -0.44 -4.54
C GLY A 88 -4.50 1.04 -4.87
N THR A 89 -5.13 1.54 -5.93
CA THR A 89 -5.05 2.96 -6.34
C THR A 89 -5.54 3.90 -5.24
N ARG A 90 -6.71 3.60 -4.65
CA ARG A 90 -7.25 4.40 -3.55
C ARG A 90 -6.28 4.43 -2.36
N ALA A 91 -5.69 3.29 -2.00
CA ALA A 91 -4.74 3.22 -0.89
C ALA A 91 -3.48 4.06 -1.15
N ALA A 92 -2.88 3.97 -2.35
CA ALA A 92 -1.71 4.75 -2.72
C ALA A 92 -2.00 6.27 -2.70
N ARG A 93 -3.13 6.68 -3.29
CA ARG A 93 -3.54 8.09 -3.34
C ARG A 93 -3.78 8.69 -1.96
N LEU A 94 -4.47 7.95 -1.08
CA LEU A 94 -4.68 8.39 0.30
C LEU A 94 -3.38 8.44 1.11
N SER A 95 -2.42 7.55 0.83
CA SER A 95 -1.08 7.58 1.44
C SER A 95 -0.31 8.84 1.04
N ALA A 96 -0.36 9.22 -0.24
CA ALA A 96 0.30 10.41 -0.77
C ALA A 96 -0.17 11.72 -0.11
N CYS A 97 -1.44 11.79 0.32
CA CYS A 97 -1.96 12.96 1.05
C CYS A 97 -1.15 13.27 2.32
N GLY A 98 -0.70 12.25 3.06
CA GLY A 98 0.09 12.44 4.27
C GLY A 98 1.47 13.06 3.98
N VAL A 99 2.12 12.55 2.94
CA VAL A 99 3.40 13.08 2.44
C VAL A 99 3.23 14.54 2.00
N ALA A 100 2.27 14.80 1.12
CA ALA A 100 1.99 16.15 0.62
C ALA A 100 1.67 17.14 1.76
N ALA A 101 0.89 16.72 2.76
CA ALA A 101 0.57 17.56 3.90
C ALA A 101 1.80 17.96 4.72
N ILE A 102 2.73 17.03 4.97
CA ILE A 102 3.98 17.32 5.68
C ILE A 102 4.85 18.27 4.85
N CYS A 103 5.02 18.02 3.56
CA CYS A 103 5.82 18.86 2.68
C CYS A 103 5.25 20.29 2.60
N LYS A 104 3.93 20.45 2.44
CA LYS A 104 3.27 21.77 2.52
C LYS A 104 3.48 22.44 3.88
N LYS A 105 3.28 21.71 4.98
CA LYS A 105 3.42 22.24 6.34
C LYS A 105 4.85 22.69 6.67
N LYS A 106 5.86 22.01 6.11
CA LYS A 106 7.28 22.29 6.34
C LYS A 106 7.91 23.17 5.25
N ASN A 107 7.14 23.52 4.22
CA ASN A 107 7.63 24.22 3.04
C ASN A 107 8.80 23.50 2.35
N TYR A 108 8.67 22.18 2.17
CA TYR A 108 9.59 21.38 1.38
C TYR A 108 9.16 21.41 -0.09
N GLU A 109 9.95 22.09 -0.91
CA GLU A 109 9.78 22.12 -2.37
C GLU A 109 10.41 20.90 -3.02
N THR A 110 11.53 20.41 -2.47
CA THR A 110 12.19 19.18 -2.89
C THR A 110 12.61 18.34 -1.69
N CYS A 111 12.37 17.03 -1.73
CA CYS A 111 12.87 16.09 -0.72
C CYS A 111 12.70 14.62 -1.13
N HIS A 112 13.50 13.74 -0.53
CA HIS A 112 13.23 12.31 -0.55
C HIS A 112 12.46 11.89 0.70
N VAL A 113 11.49 11.01 0.50
CA VAL A 113 10.67 10.41 1.54
C VAL A 113 11.03 8.94 1.64
N GLY A 114 11.68 8.56 2.72
CA GLY A 114 11.95 7.15 3.01
C GLY A 114 10.64 6.45 3.40
N ALA A 115 10.23 5.45 2.61
CA ALA A 115 9.10 4.60 2.86
C ALA A 115 9.53 3.14 3.01
N ASP A 116 8.97 2.48 4.02
CA ASP A 116 9.11 1.05 4.24
C ASP A 116 7.73 0.42 4.50
N GLY A 117 7.63 -0.88 4.31
CA GLY A 117 6.43 -1.67 4.49
C GLY A 117 6.11 -2.54 3.27
N SER A 118 5.45 -3.66 3.52
CA SER A 118 5.13 -4.65 2.48
C SER A 118 4.32 -4.07 1.32
N VAL A 119 3.39 -3.16 1.60
CA VAL A 119 2.58 -2.52 0.55
C VAL A 119 3.45 -1.68 -0.37
N PHE A 120 4.30 -0.81 0.18
CA PHE A 120 5.16 0.05 -0.63
C PHE A 120 6.20 -0.76 -1.43
N ASN A 121 6.76 -1.80 -0.83
CA ASN A 121 7.84 -2.57 -1.43
C ASN A 121 7.38 -3.66 -2.40
N LYS A 122 6.19 -4.22 -2.20
CA LYS A 122 5.73 -5.43 -2.91
C LYS A 122 4.41 -5.27 -3.65
N TYR A 123 3.57 -4.30 -3.30
CA TYR A 123 2.26 -4.17 -3.94
C TYR A 123 2.42 -3.56 -5.35
N PRO A 124 1.82 -4.17 -6.39
CA PRO A 124 2.00 -3.75 -7.78
C PRO A 124 1.58 -2.30 -8.01
N HIS A 125 2.41 -1.59 -8.76
CA HIS A 125 2.17 -0.20 -9.18
C HIS A 125 1.99 0.82 -8.04
N PHE A 126 2.25 0.45 -6.77
CA PHE A 126 1.94 1.30 -5.63
C PHE A 126 2.80 2.57 -5.61
N LYS A 127 4.07 2.45 -6.02
CA LYS A 127 5.02 3.57 -6.09
C LYS A 127 4.61 4.57 -7.17
N GLU A 128 4.27 4.07 -8.34
CA GLU A 128 3.83 4.83 -9.51
C GLU A 128 2.52 5.56 -9.23
N ARG A 129 1.55 4.87 -8.62
CA ARG A 129 0.27 5.46 -8.19
C ARG A 129 0.48 6.54 -7.12
N GLY A 130 1.41 6.34 -6.19
CA GLY A 130 1.78 7.32 -5.18
C GLY A 130 2.42 8.57 -5.78
N ALA A 131 3.38 8.40 -6.70
CA ALA A 131 4.03 9.49 -7.41
C ALA A 131 3.05 10.30 -8.26
N LEU A 132 2.15 9.63 -9.00
CA LEU A 132 1.07 10.29 -9.73
C LEU A 132 0.15 11.10 -8.81
N ALA A 133 -0.23 10.52 -7.67
CA ALA A 133 -1.07 11.22 -6.70
C ALA A 133 -0.37 12.48 -6.14
N LEU A 134 0.93 12.41 -5.85
CA LEU A 134 1.70 13.58 -5.40
C LEU A 134 1.72 14.69 -6.45
N ARG A 135 1.99 14.33 -7.72
CA ARG A 135 1.93 15.27 -8.86
C ARG A 135 0.61 16.02 -8.92
N GLU A 136 -0.51 15.30 -8.81
CA GLU A 136 -1.85 15.89 -8.83
C GLU A 136 -2.14 16.77 -7.59
N ILE A 137 -1.73 16.35 -6.39
CA ILE A 137 -2.00 17.09 -5.14
C ILE A 137 -1.17 18.39 -5.04
N LEU A 138 0.01 18.39 -5.65
CA LEU A 138 0.97 19.49 -5.61
C LEU A 138 1.02 20.31 -6.91
N ASP A 139 0.14 19.99 -7.86
CA ASP A 139 -0.06 20.70 -9.13
C ASP A 139 1.24 20.86 -9.94
N TRP A 140 1.98 19.76 -10.05
CA TRP A 140 3.21 19.73 -10.83
C TRP A 140 2.92 19.50 -12.31
N PRO A 141 3.73 20.09 -13.21
CA PRO A 141 3.61 19.81 -14.63
C PRO A 141 3.86 18.32 -14.90
N GLU A 142 3.28 17.82 -15.99
CA GLU A 142 3.61 16.49 -16.48
C GLU A 142 5.12 16.37 -16.74
N LYS A 143 5.66 15.20 -16.43
CA LYS A 143 7.06 14.91 -16.73
C LYS A 143 7.29 14.95 -18.24
N LYS A 144 8.38 15.59 -18.66
CA LYS A 144 8.78 15.59 -20.07
C LYS A 144 9.30 14.21 -20.47
N ASN A 145 10.06 13.57 -19.58
CA ASN A 145 10.48 12.18 -19.74
C ASN A 145 9.96 11.33 -18.56
N PRO A 146 9.51 10.09 -18.81
CA PRO A 146 9.06 9.18 -17.74
C PRO A 146 10.11 8.90 -16.65
N THR A 147 11.39 9.08 -16.97
CA THR A 147 12.53 8.85 -16.08
C THR A 147 12.95 10.08 -15.27
N ASP A 148 12.36 11.24 -15.52
CA ASP A 148 12.67 12.45 -14.76
C ASP A 148 12.21 12.26 -13.31
N GLU A 149 12.98 12.77 -12.35
CA GLU A 149 12.62 12.73 -10.92
C GLU A 149 11.47 13.71 -10.63
N ASP A 150 10.56 13.31 -9.74
CA ASP A 150 9.58 14.27 -9.20
C ASP A 150 10.25 15.13 -8.11
N PRO A 151 9.81 16.39 -7.88
CA PRO A 151 10.37 17.22 -6.80
C PRO A 151 10.36 16.54 -5.42
N ILE A 152 9.33 15.73 -5.15
CA ILE A 152 9.30 14.86 -3.96
C ILE A 152 9.17 13.42 -4.40
N GLU A 153 10.16 12.62 -4.03
CA GLU A 153 10.22 11.20 -4.37
C GLU A 153 10.04 10.33 -3.14
N ILE A 154 9.18 9.32 -3.26
CA ILE A 154 9.03 8.29 -2.23
C ILE A 154 9.94 7.13 -2.61
N LEU A 155 10.97 6.88 -1.80
CA LEU A 155 12.02 5.89 -2.03
C LEU A 155 11.98 4.82 -0.95
N ALA A 156 12.56 3.65 -1.24
CA ALA A 156 12.72 2.60 -0.22
C ALA A 156 13.64 3.12 0.90
N ALA A 157 13.17 3.02 2.14
CA ALA A 157 13.97 3.36 3.30
C ALA A 157 14.92 2.20 3.69
N GLU A 158 16.01 2.56 4.34
CA GLU A 158 16.85 1.63 5.09
C GLU A 158 16.11 1.09 6.33
N ASP A 159 16.66 0.05 6.95
CA ASP A 159 16.10 -0.54 8.18
C ASP A 159 16.05 0.47 9.34
N GLY A 160 14.88 1.06 9.55
CA GLY A 160 14.65 2.00 10.64
C GLY A 160 14.63 1.34 12.02
N SER A 161 14.24 0.06 12.11
CA SER A 161 14.04 -0.64 13.38
C SER A 161 15.33 -1.18 13.99
N GLY A 162 16.28 -1.63 13.16
CA GLY A 162 17.61 -2.03 13.58
C GLY A 162 18.64 -0.92 13.41
N VAL A 163 19.01 -0.61 12.16
CA VAL A 163 20.05 0.39 11.86
C VAL A 163 19.67 1.77 12.39
N GLY A 164 18.44 2.23 12.15
CA GLY A 164 17.94 3.51 12.66
C GLY A 164 17.99 3.61 14.19
N ALA A 165 17.58 2.55 14.89
CA ALA A 165 17.64 2.51 16.36
C ALA A 165 19.09 2.58 16.88
N ALA A 166 20.02 1.86 16.24
CA ALA A 166 21.44 1.91 16.59
C ALA A 166 22.06 3.30 16.37
N LEU A 167 21.71 3.98 15.28
CA LEU A 167 22.16 5.34 15.00
C LEU A 167 21.62 6.34 16.02
N ILE A 168 20.33 6.24 16.38
CA ILE A 168 19.73 7.07 17.44
C ILE A 168 20.45 6.85 18.77
N ALA A 169 20.75 5.59 19.14
CA ALA A 169 21.50 5.28 20.35
C ALA A 169 22.91 5.91 20.32
N ALA A 170 23.65 5.78 19.21
CA ALA A 170 24.98 6.36 19.05
C ALA A 170 24.96 7.89 19.16
N LEU A 171 24.00 8.57 18.51
CA LEU A 171 23.82 10.02 18.60
C LEU A 171 23.45 10.46 20.03
N THR A 172 22.64 9.66 20.72
CA THR A 172 22.25 9.91 22.11
C THR A 172 23.47 9.81 23.03
N LEU A 173 24.27 8.75 22.93
CA LEU A 173 25.50 8.60 23.71
C LEU A 173 26.47 9.78 23.50
N LYS A 174 26.65 10.21 22.24
CA LYS A 174 27.49 11.37 21.92
C LYS A 174 26.97 12.66 22.58
N ARG A 175 25.66 12.90 22.57
CA ARG A 175 25.04 14.07 23.22
C ARG A 175 25.25 14.04 24.72
N VAL A 176 25.11 12.87 25.35
CA VAL A 176 25.34 12.72 26.80
C VAL A 176 26.80 12.99 27.16
N GLN A 177 27.75 12.48 26.40
CA GLN A 177 29.18 12.77 26.59
C GLN A 177 29.51 14.27 26.49
N GLN A 178 28.72 15.02 25.72
CA GLN A 178 28.81 16.48 25.61
C GLN A 178 28.03 17.23 26.69
N GLY A 179 27.47 16.53 27.69
CA GLY A 179 26.68 17.10 28.78
C GLY A 179 25.24 17.44 28.42
N ASN A 180 24.76 17.10 27.21
CA ASN A 180 23.40 17.39 26.77
C ASN A 180 22.47 16.20 27.02
N VAL A 181 21.76 16.25 28.15
CA VAL A 181 20.84 15.18 28.61
C VAL A 181 19.35 15.51 28.38
N ALA A 182 19.04 16.55 27.59
CA ALA A 182 17.66 16.98 27.37
C ALA A 182 16.80 15.84 26.79
N GLY A 183 15.69 15.52 27.46
CA GLY A 183 14.72 14.50 27.04
C GLY A 183 15.06 13.06 27.44
N ILE A 184 16.18 12.80 28.14
CA ILE A 184 16.52 11.46 28.64
C ILE A 184 15.79 11.21 29.97
N LEU A 185 15.03 10.12 30.05
CA LEU A 185 14.23 9.78 31.23
C LEU A 185 15.09 9.44 32.47
N HIS A 186 16.20 8.72 32.26
CA HIS A 186 17.12 8.29 33.32
C HIS A 186 18.56 8.69 32.99
N PRO A 187 18.93 9.97 33.17
CA PRO A 187 20.27 10.47 32.82
C PRO A 187 21.38 9.86 33.69
N ASP A 188 21.06 9.41 34.91
CA ASP A 188 22.02 8.76 35.81
C ASP A 188 22.59 7.45 35.27
N ASN A 189 21.90 6.78 34.35
CA ASN A 189 22.35 5.53 33.72
C ASN A 189 23.52 5.72 32.74
N PHE A 190 23.91 6.96 32.47
CA PHE A 190 24.95 7.32 31.51
C PHE A 190 26.16 8.03 32.15
N LYS A 191 26.25 7.97 33.49
CA LYS A 191 27.40 8.44 34.26
C LYS A 191 28.57 7.48 34.21
#